data_AF-A0A845YU03-F1
#
_entry.id   AF-A0A845YU03-F1
#
_cell.length_a   1.000
_cell.length_b   1.000
_cell.length_c   1.000
_cell.angle_alpha   90.00
_cell.angle_beta   90.00
_cell.angle_gamma   90.00
#
_symmetry.space_group_name_H-M   'P 1'
#
loop_
_entity.id
_entity.type
_entity.pdbx_description
1 polymer ?
#
loop_
_entity_poly.entity_id
_entity_poly.type
_entity_poly.pdbx_seq_one_letter_code
_entity_poly.pdbx_strand_id
1 'polypeptide(L)'
;MSKYHELTDLKIIKVNKSKTPNYQDYKVEATVAICGEKVSFEKRSAGGFILATNVLNSEELTGEEMLSKYKEQQSVERGFRFLCIPDVFN
;
A
#
# COMPACT_ATOMS: atom_id res chain seq x y z
N MET A 1 1.54 14.51 -1.74
CA MET A 1 1.99 13.12 -1.54
C MET A 1 1.95 12.81 -0.05
N SER A 2 0.79 12.39 0.46
CA SER A 2 0.60 11.76 1.77
C SER A 2 -0.83 11.19 1.84
N LYS A 3 -1.07 10.07 1.15
CA LYS A 3 -2.42 9.45 1.14
C LYS A 3 -2.79 8.89 2.51
N TYR A 4 -1.79 8.41 3.27
CA TYR A 4 -1.98 7.68 4.53
C TYR A 4 -1.34 8.33 5.76
N HIS A 5 -0.67 9.47 5.61
CA HIS A 5 -0.06 10.15 6.76
C HIS A 5 -0.75 11.47 7.03
N GLU A 6 -0.76 11.84 8.30
CA GLU A 6 -1.31 13.07 8.84
C GLU A 6 -0.25 13.83 9.62
N LEU A 7 -0.45 15.14 9.75
CA LEU A 7 0.42 15.99 10.55
C LEU A 7 -0.15 16.07 11.97
N THR A 8 0.65 15.66 12.94
CA THR A 8 0.36 15.84 14.37
C THR A 8 1.29 16.89 14.96
N ASP A 9 0.95 17.42 16.13
CA ASP A 9 1.80 18.34 16.89
C ASP A 9 2.17 19.61 16.09
N LEU A 10 1.20 20.15 15.37
CA LEU A 10 1.35 21.36 14.55
C LEU A 10 1.71 22.56 15.44
N LYS A 11 2.91 23.11 15.23
CA LYS A 11 3.41 24.30 15.90
C LYS A 11 3.77 25.37 14.90
N ILE A 12 3.11 26.53 15.02
CA ILE A 12 3.38 27.70 14.19
C ILE A 12 4.23 28.68 14.99
N ILE A 13 5.42 28.98 14.48
CA ILE A 13 6.38 29.87 15.12
C ILE A 13 6.52 31.13 14.26
N LYS A 14 6.21 32.29 14.84
CA LYS A 14 6.48 33.58 14.21
C LYS A 14 7.98 33.87 14.27
N VAL A 15 8.59 34.11 13.12
CA VAL A 15 10.02 34.42 13.02
C VAL A 15 10.18 35.94 12.97
N ASN A 16 10.62 36.54 14.08
CA ASN A 16 10.88 37.99 14.18
C ASN A 16 12.25 38.37 13.57
N LYS A 17 12.47 38.07 12.27
CA LYS A 17 13.66 38.50 11.53
C LYS A 17 13.30 38.99 10.11
N SER A 18 12.33 39.88 10.00
CA SER A 18 12.07 40.56 8.73
C SER A 18 13.16 41.63 8.48
N LYS A 19 14.03 41.39 7.50
CA LYS A 19 14.96 42.42 6.96
C LYS A 19 14.25 43.48 6.09
N THR A 20 12.95 43.30 5.82
CA THR A 20 12.11 44.18 4.99
C THR A 20 10.86 44.61 5.78
N PRO A 21 10.44 45.89 5.67
CA PRO A 21 9.50 46.51 6.62
C PRO A 21 8.03 46.08 6.49
N ASN A 22 7.69 45.08 5.66
CA ASN A 22 6.28 44.76 5.38
C ASN A 22 5.96 43.25 5.23
N TYR A 23 6.83 42.35 5.70
CA TYR A 23 6.59 40.91 5.67
C TYR A 23 6.71 40.28 7.06
N GLN A 24 5.85 39.31 7.34
CA GLN A 24 5.91 38.49 8.55
C GLN A 24 6.24 37.06 8.15
N ASP A 25 7.35 36.55 8.66
CA ASP A 25 7.81 35.19 8.38
C ASP A 25 7.26 34.22 9.43
N TYR A 26 6.80 33.06 8.97
CA TYR A 26 6.29 31.98 9.81
C TYR A 26 7.01 30.68 9.50
N LYS A 27 7.39 29.95 10.54
CA LYS A 27 7.89 28.58 10.46
C LYS A 27 6.81 27.64 10.99
N VAL A 28 6.52 26.58 10.25
CA VAL A 28 5.65 25.50 10.70
C VAL A 28 6.52 24.29 11.03
N GLU A 29 6.36 23.76 12.24
CA GLU A 29 6.94 22.49 12.69
C GLU A 29 5.79 21.52 12.93
N ALA A 30 5.93 20.27 12.48
CA ALA A 30 4.93 19.24 12.66
C ALA A 30 5.58 17.86 12.60
N THR A 31 4.95 16.88 13.22
CA THR A 31 5.33 15.47 13.14
C THR A 31 4.46 14.78 12.11
N VAL A 32 5.05 13.88 11.31
CA VAL A 32 4.29 13.07 10.35
C VAL A 32 3.96 11.73 11.01
N ALA A 33 2.68 11.40 11.13
CA ALA A 33 2.19 10.15 11.68
C ALA A 33 1.32 9.38 10.68
N ILE A 34 1.24 8.06 10.81
CA ILE A 34 0.35 7.24 9.97
C ILE A 34 -1.08 7.37 10.48
N CYS A 35 -1.99 7.74 9.60
CA CYS A 35 -3.42 7.81 9.90
C CYS A 35 -4.03 6.40 9.86
N GLY A 36 -4.21 5.79 11.03
CA GLY A 36 -4.73 4.42 11.17
C GLY A 36 -6.13 4.24 10.57
N GLU A 37 -6.98 5.27 10.61
CA GLU A 37 -8.32 5.25 10.02
C GLU A 37 -8.27 5.13 8.50
N LYS A 38 -7.42 5.92 7.82
CA LYS A 38 -7.25 5.83 6.37
C LYS A 38 -6.70 4.47 5.95
N VAL A 39 -5.71 3.96 6.70
CA VAL A 39 -5.13 2.64 6.41
C VAL A 39 -6.16 1.53 6.60
N SER A 40 -6.94 1.55 7.68
CA SER A 40 -7.95 0.53 7.94
C SER A 40 -9.12 0.58 6.95
N PHE A 41 -9.52 1.78 6.52
CA PHE A 41 -10.53 1.95 5.48
C PHE A 41 -10.10 1.33 4.14
N GLU A 42 -8.88 1.61 3.68
CA GLU A 42 -8.38 1.00 2.43
C GLU A 42 -8.21 -0.51 2.57
N LYS A 43 -7.74 -1.00 3.73
CA LYS A 43 -7.63 -2.45 3.98
C LYS A 43 -8.99 -3.15 3.91
N ARG A 44 -10.07 -2.51 4.38
CA ARG A 44 -11.43 -3.05 4.28
C ARG A 44 -11.98 -2.98 2.85
N SER A 45 -11.62 -1.94 2.11
CA SER A 45 -12.03 -1.76 0.71
C SER A 45 -11.22 -2.62 -0.27
N ALA A 46 -10.07 -3.14 0.16
CA ALA A 46 -9.26 -4.04 -0.66
C ALA A 46 -10.02 -5.35 -0.93
N GLY A 47 -10.09 -5.73 -2.21
CA GLY A 47 -10.62 -7.03 -2.59
C GLY A 47 -9.79 -8.17 -1.98
N GLY A 48 -10.47 -9.17 -1.42
CA GLY A 48 -9.85 -10.39 -0.91
C GLY A 48 -10.11 -11.59 -1.83
N PHE A 49 -9.28 -12.62 -1.70
CA PHE A 49 -9.50 -13.92 -2.31
C PHE A 49 -9.44 -14.99 -1.21
N ILE A 50 -10.22 -16.06 -1.38
CA ILE A 50 -10.25 -17.19 -0.45
C ILE A 50 -9.52 -18.35 -1.09
N LEU A 51 -8.49 -18.86 -0.41
CA LEU A 51 -7.82 -20.10 -0.79
C LEU A 51 -8.34 -21.22 0.12
N ALA A 52 -8.80 -22.30 -0.49
CA ALA A 52 -9.27 -23.49 0.20
C ALA A 52 -8.43 -24.69 -0.22
N THR A 53 -8.09 -25.55 0.75
CA THR A 53 -7.34 -26.79 0.54
C THR A 53 -8.02 -27.94 1.27
N ASN A 54 -7.86 -29.15 0.74
CA ASN A 54 -8.30 -30.38 1.41
C ASN A 54 -7.27 -30.90 2.42
N VAL A 55 -6.10 -30.24 2.53
CA VAL A 55 -5.10 -30.56 3.54
C VAL A 55 -5.62 -30.12 4.91
N LEU A 56 -5.94 -31.09 5.76
CA LEU A 56 -6.51 -30.85 7.10
C LEU A 56 -5.43 -30.51 8.14
N ASN A 57 -4.18 -30.90 7.91
CA ASN A 57 -3.06 -30.64 8.81
C ASN A 57 -2.38 -29.31 8.48
N SER A 58 -2.47 -28.33 9.38
CA SER A 58 -1.85 -27.01 9.22
C SER A 58 -0.32 -27.01 9.32
N GLU A 59 0.29 -28.05 9.88
CA GLU A 59 1.75 -28.22 9.93
C GLU A 59 2.31 -28.76 8.61
N GLU A 60 1.47 -29.44 7.81
CA GLU A 60 1.85 -29.98 6.49
C GLU A 60 1.79 -28.91 5.39
N LEU A 61 0.90 -27.93 5.53
CA LEU A 61 0.76 -26.83 4.59
C LEU A 61 0.44 -25.53 5.33
N THR A 62 1.45 -24.69 5.47
CA THR A 62 1.27 -23.37 6.08
C THR A 62 0.53 -22.41 5.14
N GLY A 63 -0.06 -21.36 5.70
CA GLY A 63 -0.74 -20.33 4.90
C GLY A 63 0.20 -19.60 3.92
N GLU A 64 1.48 -19.43 4.29
CA GLU A 64 2.48 -18.80 3.41
C GLU A 64 2.83 -19.71 2.23
N GLU A 65 3.02 -21.01 2.48
CA GLU A 65 3.29 -22.00 1.43
C GLU A 65 2.08 -22.16 0.49
N MET A 66 0.86 -22.17 1.03
CA MET A 66 -0.36 -22.19 0.23
C MET A 66 -0.43 -20.98 -0.71
N LEU A 67 -0.13 -19.78 -0.19
CA LEU A 67 -0.13 -18.55 -0.99
C LEU A 67 0.96 -18.56 -2.06
N SER A 68 2.16 -19.07 -1.75
CA SER A 68 3.25 -19.21 -2.74
C SER A 68 2.84 -20.13 -3.87
N LYS A 69 2.36 -21.34 -3.54
CA LYS A 69 1.88 -22.33 -4.52
C LYS A 69 0.77 -21.75 -5.39
N TYR A 70 -0.17 -21.02 -4.82
CA TYR A 70 -1.23 -20.35 -5.59
C TYR A 70 -0.67 -19.34 -6.59
N LYS A 71 0.29 -18.49 -6.19
CA LYS A 71 0.89 -17.49 -7.09
C LYS A 71 1.69 -18.13 -8.24
N GLU A 72 2.31 -19.28 -8.00
CA GLU A 72 3.08 -20.02 -9.02
C GLU A 72 2.19 -20.62 -10.13
N GLN A 73 0.90 -20.86 -9.86
CA GLN A 73 -0.06 -21.39 -10.85
C GLN A 73 -0.32 -20.43 -12.03
N GLN A 74 0.01 -19.14 -11.92
CA GLN A 74 -0.12 -18.17 -13.01
C GLN A 74 0.74 -18.46 -14.25
N SER A 75 1.72 -19.37 -14.14
CA SER A 75 2.54 -19.80 -15.28
C SER A 75 1.71 -20.48 -16.39
N VAL A 76 0.65 -21.21 -16.02
CA VAL A 76 -0.20 -21.94 -16.96
C VAL A 76 -0.96 -20.96 -17.86
N GLU A 77 -1.62 -19.95 -17.29
CA GLU A 77 -2.36 -18.95 -18.08
C GLU A 77 -1.44 -18.17 -19.03
N ARG A 78 -0.24 -17.80 -18.58
CA ARG A 78 0.77 -17.14 -19.43
C ARG A 78 1.20 -18.04 -20.59
N GLY A 79 1.41 -19.33 -20.33
CA GLY A 79 1.78 -20.33 -21.33
C GLY A 79 0.70 -20.58 -22.38
N PHE A 80 -0.57 -20.33 -22.07
CA PHE A 80 -1.71 -20.49 -22.98
C PHE A 80 -2.27 -19.18 -23.54
N ARG A 81 -1.61 -18.03 -23.30
CA ARG A 81 -2.05 -16.74 -23.87
C ARG A 81 -2.12 -16.74 -25.41
N PHE A 82 -1.34 -17.61 -26.07
CA PHE A 82 -1.41 -17.82 -27.51
C PHE A 82 -2.78 -18.33 -28.00
N LEU A 83 -3.55 -19.01 -27.15
CA LEU A 83 -4.92 -19.43 -27.48
C LEU A 83 -5.90 -18.26 -27.48
N CYS A 84 -5.65 -17.23 -26.68
CA CYS A 84 -6.52 -16.05 -26.58
C CYS A 84 -6.08 -14.90 -27.50
N ILE A 85 -4.81 -14.84 -27.90
CA ILE A 85 -4.27 -13.81 -28.80
C ILE A 85 -3.26 -14.49 -29.74
N PRO A 86 -3.54 -14.60 -31.05
CA PRO A 86 -2.69 -15.36 -31.99
C PRO A 86 -1.33 -14.70 -32.30
N ASP A 87 -1.13 -13.41 -32.00
CA ASP A 87 0.07 -12.64 -32.38
C ASP A 87 1.19 -12.62 -31.31
N VAL A 88 1.42 -13.71 -30.57
CA VAL A 88 2.50 -13.75 -29.53
C VAL A 88 3.89 -14.11 -30.09
N PHE A 89 4.01 -14.29 -31.41
CA PHE A 89 5.25 -14.63 -32.09
C PHE A 89 5.61 -13.57 -33.14
N ASN A 90 6.11 -12.43 -32.69
CA ASN A 90 6.88 -11.51 -33.53
C ASN A 90 7.98 -10.83 -32.71
#